data_AF-A0A932MKX7-F1
#
_entry.id   AF-A0A932MKX7-F1
#
_cell.length_a   1.000
_cell.length_b   1.000
_cell.length_c   1.000
_cell.angle_alpha   90.00
_cell.angle_beta   90.00
_cell.angle_gamma   90.00
#
_symmetry.space_group_name_H-M   'P 1'
#
loop_
_entity.id
_entity.type
_entity.pdbx_description
1 polymer ?
#
loop_
_entity_poly.entity_id
_entity_poly.type
_entity_poly.pdbx_seq_one_letter_code
_entity_poly.pdbx_strand_id
1 'polypeptide(L)'
;AYRYGEFPPIELSPFRYNDTVAQDFYPLDASRAKAEGFPWYVPEKREYAISLKAASLPDTIAEVGDGILKETVGCAHEGACTHKCTTAFRVVPQELTFYRKFNISLPRLCPNCRHAARLAQRNPMKLWHRRCMCNSTQINADMKNPRGSAQIDPRESARYVNTTVHFHGGSPCPNEFETTYAPERKEIIYCEGCYNAEIV
;
A
#
# COMPACT_ATOMS: atom_id res chain seq x y z
N ALA A 1 14.63 -36.76 -6.51
CA ALA A 1 15.70 -37.03 -5.54
C ALA A 1 16.43 -35.73 -5.28
N TYR A 2 16.48 -35.28 -4.03
CA TYR A 2 17.07 -34.01 -3.64
C TYR A 2 18.61 -34.08 -3.65
N ARG A 3 19.29 -33.02 -4.07
CA ARG A 3 20.76 -32.96 -4.16
C ARG A 3 21.36 -32.07 -3.08
N TYR A 4 22.58 -32.38 -2.66
CA TYR A 4 23.33 -31.56 -1.72
C TYR A 4 23.62 -30.17 -2.32
N GLY A 5 23.31 -29.10 -1.58
CA GLY A 5 23.48 -27.71 -2.01
C GLY A 5 22.23 -27.04 -2.59
N GLU A 6 21.13 -27.78 -2.78
CA GLU A 6 19.83 -27.20 -3.16
C GLU A 6 19.12 -26.60 -1.93
N PHE A 7 18.17 -25.68 -2.17
CA PHE A 7 17.28 -25.22 -1.10
C PHE A 7 16.48 -26.39 -0.51
N PRO A 8 16.18 -26.37 0.80
CA PRO A 8 15.36 -27.41 1.42
C PRO A 8 14.03 -27.59 0.66
N PRO A 9 13.59 -28.83 0.45
CA PRO A 9 12.30 -29.12 -0.16
C PRO A 9 11.16 -28.44 0.59
N ILE A 10 10.17 -27.93 -0.16
CA ILE A 10 9.04 -27.22 0.43
C ILE A 10 8.23 -28.08 1.42
N GLU A 11 8.20 -29.38 1.19
CA GLU A 11 7.53 -30.38 2.03
C GLU A 11 8.11 -30.44 3.46
N LEU A 12 9.37 -30.02 3.64
CA LEU A 12 10.04 -29.98 4.94
C LEU A 12 9.86 -28.63 5.64
N SER A 13 9.21 -27.65 5.01
CA SER A 13 8.94 -26.36 5.64
C SER A 13 7.97 -26.53 6.82
N PRO A 14 8.34 -26.08 8.03
CA PRO A 14 7.41 -26.10 9.17
C PRO A 14 6.30 -25.04 9.03
N PHE A 15 6.43 -24.10 8.07
CA PHE A 15 5.49 -23.02 7.85
C PHE A 15 4.74 -23.20 6.53
N ARG A 16 3.46 -22.84 6.54
CA ARG A 16 2.58 -22.80 5.37
C ARG A 16 2.78 -21.48 4.63
N TYR A 17 2.59 -21.47 3.32
CA TYR A 17 2.93 -20.33 2.45
C TYR A 17 2.37 -19.01 2.94
N ASN A 18 1.06 -18.99 3.22
CA ASN A 18 0.36 -17.81 3.68
C ASN A 18 0.77 -17.32 5.07
N ASP A 19 1.45 -18.14 5.88
CA ASP A 19 2.02 -17.76 7.19
C ASP A 19 3.43 -17.17 7.10
N THR A 20 4.07 -17.30 5.93
CA THR A 20 5.40 -16.74 5.71
C THR A 20 5.34 -15.36 5.08
N VAL A 21 6.48 -14.68 5.15
CA VAL A 21 6.75 -13.40 4.48
C VAL A 21 6.61 -13.51 2.94
N ALA A 22 6.63 -14.72 2.38
CA ALA A 22 6.38 -14.92 0.95
C ALA A 22 5.01 -14.38 0.54
N GLN A 23 3.97 -14.57 1.36
CA GLN A 23 2.62 -14.06 1.06
C GLN A 23 2.54 -12.52 1.06
N ASP A 24 3.36 -11.86 1.86
CA ASP A 24 3.40 -10.40 1.93
C ASP A 24 4.00 -9.78 0.67
N PHE A 25 4.96 -10.47 0.04
CA PHE A 25 5.68 -9.99 -1.14
C PHE A 25 5.17 -10.56 -2.46
N TYR A 26 4.72 -11.80 -2.43
CA TYR A 26 4.26 -12.60 -3.56
C TYR A 26 2.92 -13.24 -3.19
N PRO A 27 1.83 -12.44 -3.07
CA PRO A 27 0.54 -12.96 -2.64
C PRO A 27 0.03 -14.02 -3.63
N LEU A 28 -0.23 -15.22 -3.12
CA LEU A 28 -0.91 -16.30 -3.84
C LEU A 28 -2.29 -16.55 -3.26
N ASP A 29 -3.18 -17.09 -4.08
CA ASP A 29 -4.45 -17.66 -3.64
C ASP A 29 -4.28 -19.12 -3.24
N ALA A 30 -5.17 -19.62 -2.37
CA ALA A 30 -5.12 -20.99 -1.87
C ALA A 30 -5.13 -22.05 -2.98
N SER A 31 -5.89 -21.82 -4.06
CA SER A 31 -5.94 -22.70 -5.23
C SER A 31 -4.61 -22.76 -5.97
N ARG A 32 -3.98 -21.60 -6.18
CA ARG A 32 -2.69 -21.47 -6.85
C ARG A 32 -1.55 -22.01 -6.01
N ALA A 33 -1.53 -21.72 -4.71
CA ALA A 33 -0.55 -22.26 -3.79
C ALA A 33 -0.58 -23.80 -3.80
N LYS A 34 -1.78 -24.40 -3.80
CA LYS A 34 -1.94 -25.86 -3.89
C LYS A 34 -1.48 -26.42 -5.24
N ALA A 35 -1.71 -25.71 -6.34
CA ALA A 35 -1.23 -26.10 -7.66
C ALA A 35 0.31 -26.06 -7.76
N GLU A 36 0.94 -25.11 -7.08
CA GLU A 36 2.40 -24.97 -7.00
C GLU A 36 3.03 -25.86 -5.90
N GLY A 37 2.25 -26.69 -5.21
CA GLY A 37 2.73 -27.64 -4.20
C GLY A 37 3.00 -27.05 -2.81
N PHE A 38 2.55 -25.82 -2.56
CA PHE A 38 2.75 -25.15 -1.28
C PHE A 38 1.69 -25.55 -0.24
N PRO A 39 2.10 -25.87 1.01
CA PRO A 39 1.16 -26.02 2.12
C PRO A 39 0.42 -24.70 2.41
N TRP A 40 -0.89 -24.78 2.67
CA TRP A 40 -1.74 -23.60 2.93
C TRP A 40 -2.42 -23.68 4.29
N TYR A 41 -2.47 -22.56 5.02
CA TYR A 41 -3.17 -22.47 6.30
C TYR A 41 -4.59 -21.95 6.13
N VAL A 42 -5.55 -22.71 6.67
CA VAL A 42 -6.94 -22.25 6.78
C VAL A 42 -7.14 -21.76 8.22
N PRO A 43 -7.33 -20.46 8.45
CA PRO A 43 -7.57 -19.96 9.79
C PRO A 43 -8.90 -20.47 10.33
N GLU A 44 -8.91 -20.87 11.60
CA GLU A 44 -10.13 -21.21 12.31
C GLU A 44 -11.02 -19.97 12.47
N LYS A 45 -12.34 -20.16 12.33
CA LYS A 45 -13.30 -19.08 12.58
C LYS A 45 -13.30 -18.75 14.06
N ARG A 46 -12.94 -17.52 14.39
CA ARG A 46 -12.99 -17.00 15.75
C ARG A 46 -14.25 -16.15 15.92
N GLU A 47 -15.08 -16.52 16.88
CA GLU A 47 -16.27 -15.77 17.24
C GLU A 47 -15.94 -14.93 18.47
N TYR A 48 -15.93 -13.61 18.29
CA TYR A 48 -15.71 -12.65 19.37
C TYR A 48 -17.01 -11.87 19.62
N ALA A 49 -17.33 -11.64 20.89
CA ALA A 49 -18.38 -10.70 21.27
C ALA A 49 -17.87 -9.27 21.05
N ILE A 50 -18.23 -8.67 19.91
CA ILE A 50 -17.89 -7.28 19.58
C ILE A 50 -18.81 -6.38 20.39
N SER A 51 -18.24 -5.57 21.29
CA SER A 51 -18.98 -4.61 22.09
C SER A 51 -19.06 -3.23 21.42
N LEU A 52 -18.07 -2.89 20.58
CA LEU A 52 -18.00 -1.61 19.89
C LEU A 52 -17.64 -1.79 18.41
N LYS A 53 -18.40 -1.17 17.51
CA LYS A 53 -18.11 -1.20 16.07
C LYS A 53 -17.05 -0.16 15.70
N ALA A 54 -16.23 -0.44 14.68
CA ALA A 54 -15.24 0.51 14.18
C ALA A 54 -15.84 1.87 13.77
N ALA A 55 -17.09 1.89 13.28
CA ALA A 55 -17.77 3.10 12.84
C ALA A 55 -18.10 4.06 14.00
N SER A 56 -18.42 3.54 15.19
CA SER A 56 -18.78 4.34 16.37
C SER A 56 -17.58 4.89 17.14
N LEU A 57 -16.35 4.63 16.68
CA LEU A 57 -15.15 5.26 17.25
C LEU A 57 -15.09 6.74 16.89
N PRO A 58 -14.79 7.63 17.85
CA PRO A 58 -14.51 9.02 17.57
C PRO A 58 -13.33 9.21 16.62
N ASP A 59 -13.37 10.27 15.81
CA ASP A 59 -12.27 10.63 14.92
C ASP A 59 -11.08 11.25 15.66
N THR A 60 -11.31 11.85 16.83
CA THR A 60 -10.27 12.46 17.65
C THR A 60 -10.00 11.64 18.91
N ILE A 61 -8.74 11.58 19.34
CA ILE A 61 -8.36 10.84 20.56
C ILE A 61 -8.78 11.57 21.84
N ALA A 62 -9.03 12.88 21.78
CA ALA A 62 -9.46 13.69 22.91
C ALA A 62 -10.84 13.28 23.45
N GLU A 63 -11.71 12.77 22.58
CA GLU A 63 -13.06 12.31 22.93
C GLU A 63 -13.07 10.88 23.53
N VAL A 64 -11.92 10.19 23.52
CA VAL A 64 -11.82 8.80 23.96
C VAL A 64 -11.46 8.73 25.44
N GLY A 65 -12.43 8.30 26.25
CA GLY A 65 -12.22 7.97 27.66
C GLY A 65 -11.55 6.61 27.89
N ASP A 66 -11.13 6.32 29.13
CA ASP A 66 -10.46 5.07 29.52
C ASP A 66 -11.36 3.82 29.46
N GLY A 67 -12.68 4.02 29.29
CA GLY A 67 -13.65 2.94 29.12
C GLY A 67 -13.31 2.00 27.96
N ILE A 68 -12.64 2.51 26.92
CA ILE A 68 -12.23 1.75 25.74
C ILE A 68 -11.36 0.51 26.05
N LEU A 69 -10.65 0.51 27.19
CA LEU A 69 -9.80 -0.61 27.60
C LEU A 69 -10.58 -1.88 27.93
N LYS A 70 -11.87 -1.72 28.29
CA LYS A 70 -12.78 -2.84 28.59
C LYS A 70 -13.47 -3.37 27.34
N GLU A 71 -13.58 -2.54 26.31
CA GLU A 71 -14.29 -2.82 25.08
C GLU A 71 -13.51 -3.75 24.14
N THR A 72 -14.27 -4.48 23.32
CA THR A 72 -13.77 -5.28 22.20
C THR A 72 -14.20 -4.58 20.91
N VAL A 73 -13.24 -3.99 20.23
CA VAL A 73 -13.45 -3.20 19.01
C VAL A 73 -13.47 -4.13 17.79
N GLY A 74 -14.55 -4.05 17.01
CA GLY A 74 -14.66 -4.75 15.74
C GLY A 74 -13.76 -4.14 14.66
N CYS A 75 -13.14 -4.96 13.83
CA CYS A 75 -12.38 -4.52 12.66
C CYS A 75 -13.34 -4.10 11.54
N ALA A 76 -13.08 -2.95 10.90
CA ALA A 76 -13.93 -2.46 9.81
C ALA A 76 -14.01 -3.39 8.58
N HIS A 77 -13.05 -4.31 8.38
CA HIS A 77 -13.11 -5.30 7.30
C HIS A 77 -14.02 -6.50 7.59
N GLU A 78 -14.45 -6.70 8.83
CA GLU A 78 -15.38 -7.77 9.25
C GLU A 78 -14.98 -9.20 8.86
N GLY A 79 -13.71 -9.43 8.50
CA GLY A 79 -13.23 -10.74 8.05
C GLY A 79 -13.31 -10.95 6.53
N ALA A 80 -13.80 -9.97 5.76
CA ALA A 80 -13.94 -10.06 4.31
C ALA A 80 -12.61 -9.89 3.53
N CYS A 81 -11.53 -9.47 4.18
CA CYS A 81 -10.24 -9.26 3.53
C CYS A 81 -9.31 -10.48 3.61
N THR A 82 -8.35 -10.58 2.67
CA THR A 82 -7.36 -11.67 2.61
C THR A 82 -6.21 -11.54 3.61
N HIS A 83 -6.18 -10.46 4.41
CA HIS A 83 -5.08 -10.11 5.32
C HIS A 83 -5.14 -10.79 6.70
N LYS A 84 -5.76 -11.97 6.81
CA LYS A 84 -5.95 -12.68 8.10
C LYS A 84 -6.55 -11.79 9.19
N CYS A 85 -7.68 -11.18 8.87
CA CYS A 85 -8.38 -10.31 9.80
C CYS A 85 -8.72 -11.07 11.09
N THR A 86 -8.39 -10.49 12.25
CA THR A 86 -8.77 -11.04 13.55
C THR A 86 -10.23 -10.78 13.92
N THR A 87 -10.99 -10.07 13.06
CA THR A 87 -12.38 -9.57 13.23
C THR A 87 -12.63 -8.66 14.43
N ALA A 88 -11.95 -8.86 15.54
CA ALA A 88 -11.96 -8.02 16.73
C ALA A 88 -10.55 -7.78 17.26
N PHE A 89 -10.38 -6.71 18.04
CA PHE A 89 -9.15 -6.38 18.76
C PHE A 89 -9.47 -5.54 20.01
N ARG A 90 -8.51 -5.47 20.93
CA ARG A 90 -8.60 -4.67 22.17
C ARG A 90 -7.45 -3.67 22.20
N VAL A 91 -7.69 -2.51 22.79
CA VAL A 91 -6.66 -1.49 23.04
C VAL A 91 -6.10 -1.69 24.43
N VAL A 92 -4.77 -1.72 24.55
CA VAL A 92 -4.06 -1.93 25.81
C VAL A 92 -3.68 -0.57 26.43
N PRO A 93 -3.55 -0.41 27.78
CA PRO A 93 -3.29 0.90 28.41
C PRO A 93 -2.06 1.65 27.86
N GLN A 94 -1.00 0.91 27.55
CA GLN A 94 0.23 1.44 26.95
C GLN A 94 -0.04 2.01 25.55
N GLU A 95 -0.89 1.36 24.76
CA GLU A 95 -1.29 1.83 23.44
C GLU A 95 -2.16 3.09 23.55
N LEU A 96 -3.14 3.11 24.47
CA LEU A 96 -3.99 4.29 24.70
C LEU A 96 -3.15 5.51 25.10
N THR A 97 -2.14 5.29 25.97
CA THR A 97 -1.19 6.34 26.37
C THR A 97 -0.38 6.85 25.18
N PHE A 98 0.07 5.95 24.31
CA PHE A 98 0.75 6.31 23.06
C PHE A 98 -0.16 7.15 22.15
N TYR A 99 -1.38 6.71 21.87
CA TYR A 99 -2.31 7.44 21.01
C TYR A 99 -2.59 8.86 21.52
N ARG A 100 -2.80 9.02 22.84
CA ARG A 100 -3.00 10.33 23.46
C ARG A 100 -1.77 11.24 23.35
N LYS A 101 -0.59 10.71 23.67
CA LYS A 101 0.67 11.48 23.66
C LYS A 101 0.98 12.05 22.27
N PHE A 102 0.65 11.31 21.21
CA PHE A 102 0.93 11.72 19.83
C PHE A 102 -0.27 12.35 19.13
N ASN A 103 -1.40 12.54 19.82
CA ASN A 103 -2.65 13.04 19.26
C ASN A 103 -3.12 12.24 18.02
N ILE A 104 -3.00 10.90 18.09
CA ILE A 104 -3.35 9.98 17.01
C ILE A 104 -4.68 9.31 17.35
N SER A 105 -5.61 9.29 16.39
CA SER A 105 -6.90 8.62 16.53
C SER A 105 -6.75 7.10 16.76
N LEU A 106 -7.75 6.49 17.39
CA LEU A 106 -7.75 5.04 17.54
C LEU A 106 -7.86 4.33 16.17
N PRO A 107 -7.23 3.16 16.00
CA PRO A 107 -7.34 2.41 14.76
C PRO A 107 -8.76 1.87 14.56
N ARG A 108 -9.26 1.94 13.32
CA ARG A 108 -10.52 1.29 12.88
C ARG A 108 -10.31 -0.14 12.35
N LEU A 109 -9.06 -0.50 12.10
CA LEU A 109 -8.64 -1.79 11.56
C LEU A 109 -7.83 -2.57 12.59
N CYS A 110 -7.94 -3.90 12.57
CA CYS A 110 -7.13 -4.76 13.43
C CYS A 110 -5.64 -4.72 13.05
N PRO A 111 -4.73 -5.20 13.92
CA PRO A 111 -3.29 -5.14 13.68
C PRO A 111 -2.85 -5.74 12.33
N ASN A 112 -3.42 -6.88 11.93
CA ASN A 112 -3.09 -7.55 10.67
C ASN A 112 -3.54 -6.75 9.46
N CYS A 113 -4.76 -6.21 9.47
CA CYS A 113 -5.27 -5.36 8.39
C CYS A 113 -4.47 -4.06 8.26
N ARG A 114 -4.06 -3.46 9.39
CA ARG A 114 -3.18 -2.28 9.40
C ARG A 114 -1.79 -2.59 8.86
N HIS A 115 -1.26 -3.76 9.21
CA HIS A 115 0.02 -4.22 8.69
C HIS A 115 -0.04 -4.38 7.17
N ALA A 116 -1.08 -5.05 6.66
CA ALA A 116 -1.26 -5.21 5.22
C ALA A 116 -1.48 -3.87 4.49
N ALA A 117 -2.28 -2.96 5.03
CA ALA A 117 -2.46 -1.63 4.44
C ALA A 117 -1.14 -0.84 4.35
N ARG A 118 -0.27 -0.99 5.35
CA ARG A 118 1.08 -0.41 5.34
C ARG A 118 1.98 -1.06 4.30
N LEU A 119 1.94 -2.39 4.18
CA LEU A 119 2.72 -3.11 3.17
C LEU A 119 2.28 -2.74 1.75
N ALA A 120 0.99 -2.52 1.52
CA ALA A 120 0.45 -2.11 0.23
C ALA A 120 0.93 -0.71 -0.24
N GLN A 121 1.44 0.13 0.66
CA GLN A 121 2.07 1.41 0.29
C GLN A 121 3.48 1.23 -0.27
N ARG A 122 4.10 0.05 -0.09
CA ARG A 122 5.42 -0.25 -0.62
C ARG A 122 5.28 -0.64 -2.09
N ASN A 123 6.29 -0.28 -2.86
CA ASN A 123 6.41 -0.82 -4.21
C ASN A 123 6.71 -2.33 -4.12
N PRO A 124 6.14 -3.14 -5.02
CA PRO A 124 6.39 -4.58 -5.05
C PRO A 124 7.83 -4.87 -5.49
N MET A 125 8.32 -6.06 -5.13
CA MET A 125 9.64 -6.55 -5.56
C MET A 125 9.59 -7.10 -6.99
N LYS A 126 9.14 -6.24 -7.92
CA LYS A 126 9.10 -6.49 -9.35
C LYS A 126 9.61 -5.24 -10.04
N LEU A 127 10.53 -5.44 -10.98
CA LEU A 127 11.02 -4.38 -11.84
C LEU A 127 10.28 -4.44 -13.17
N TRP A 128 9.92 -3.27 -13.67
CA TRP A 128 9.32 -3.10 -14.99
C TRP A 128 10.23 -2.21 -15.82
N HIS A 129 10.43 -2.61 -17.06
CA HIS A 129 11.04 -1.77 -18.06
C HIS A 129 10.10 -0.61 -18.40
N ARG A 130 10.60 0.62 -18.32
CA ARG A 130 9.84 1.86 -18.56
C ARG A 130 10.65 2.84 -19.39
N ARG A 131 9.94 3.71 -20.10
CA ARG A 131 10.50 4.87 -20.80
C ARG A 131 10.22 6.13 -20.00
N CYS A 132 11.11 7.12 -20.09
CA CYS A 132 10.89 8.42 -19.47
C CYS A 132 9.59 9.07 -19.96
N MET A 133 8.78 9.56 -19.02
CA MET A 133 7.47 10.17 -19.29
C MET A 133 7.52 11.71 -19.34
N CYS A 134 8.69 12.33 -19.47
CA CYS A 134 8.81 13.79 -19.59
C CYS A 134 8.23 14.34 -20.92
N ASN A 135 7.86 13.46 -21.85
CA ASN A 135 7.21 13.83 -23.11
C ASN A 135 5.76 14.28 -22.95
N SER A 136 5.22 14.36 -21.72
CA SER A 136 3.94 15.02 -21.45
C SER A 136 4.05 16.53 -21.66
N THR A 137 4.32 16.93 -22.90
CA THR A 137 4.29 18.31 -23.34
C THR A 137 2.83 18.73 -23.47
N GLN A 138 2.45 19.76 -22.72
CA GLN A 138 2.21 21.05 -23.37
C GLN A 138 2.84 22.14 -22.51
N ILE A 139 3.91 22.73 -23.03
CA ILE A 139 4.40 24.03 -22.59
C ILE A 139 3.28 25.02 -22.94
N ASN A 140 2.48 25.42 -21.96
CA ASN A 140 1.59 26.57 -22.13
C ASN A 140 2.45 27.84 -22.06
N ALA A 141 3.12 28.18 -23.17
CA ALA A 141 3.85 29.44 -23.30
C ALA A 141 2.92 30.68 -23.23
N ASP A 142 1.59 30.49 -23.23
CA ASP A 142 0.59 31.58 -23.26
C ASP A 142 -0.36 31.63 -22.05
N MET A 143 -0.18 30.83 -20.99
CA MET A 143 -0.93 31.04 -19.74
C MET A 143 -0.20 32.03 -18.84
N LYS A 144 -0.29 33.33 -19.18
CA LYS A 144 -0.36 34.35 -18.14
C LYS A 144 -1.53 33.99 -17.23
N ASN A 145 -1.20 33.48 -16.04
CA ASN A 145 -2.05 33.24 -14.88
C ASN A 145 -3.54 33.64 -15.03
N PRO A 146 -4.48 32.71 -14.98
CA PRO A 146 -5.82 33.02 -14.55
C PRO A 146 -6.02 32.45 -13.15
N ARG A 147 -6.06 33.35 -12.16
CA ARG A 147 -7.02 33.20 -11.07
C ARG A 147 -8.39 33.12 -11.74
N GLY A 148 -8.83 31.92 -12.06
CA GLY A 148 -10.02 31.67 -12.87
C GLY A 148 -10.38 30.22 -12.78
N SER A 149 -11.41 29.94 -11.99
CA SER A 149 -12.04 28.64 -11.80
C SER A 149 -12.55 28.08 -13.14
N ALA A 150 -11.74 27.25 -13.81
CA ALA A 150 -12.24 26.31 -14.79
C ALA A 150 -12.31 24.94 -14.11
N GLN A 151 -13.53 24.40 -13.96
CA GLN A 151 -13.75 23.03 -13.51
C GLN A 151 -13.16 22.06 -14.54
N ILE A 152 -11.97 21.55 -14.24
CA ILE A 152 -11.37 20.42 -14.94
C ILE A 152 -11.95 19.15 -14.31
N ASP A 153 -12.35 18.17 -15.12
CA ASP A 153 -12.82 16.86 -14.65
C ASP A 153 -11.76 16.24 -13.70
N PRO A 154 -12.11 15.89 -12.44
CA PRO A 154 -11.15 15.38 -11.47
C PRO A 154 -10.48 14.05 -11.87
N ARG A 155 -11.00 13.34 -12.88
CA ARG A 155 -10.54 12.00 -13.28
C ARG A 155 -9.43 11.98 -14.32
N GLU A 156 -9.21 13.09 -15.02
CA GLU A 156 -8.05 13.32 -15.91
C GLU A 156 -7.09 14.34 -15.29
N SER A 157 -6.80 14.13 -14.01
CA SER A 157 -5.89 14.91 -13.18
C SER A 157 -4.65 15.36 -13.95
N ALA A 158 -4.59 16.68 -14.19
CA ALA A 158 -3.41 17.52 -14.35
C ALA A 158 -2.15 16.75 -14.76
N ARG A 159 -1.94 16.59 -16.07
CA ARG A 159 -0.61 16.25 -16.60
C ARG A 159 0.34 17.33 -16.12
N TYR A 160 1.33 16.94 -15.30
CA TYR A 160 2.40 17.84 -14.89
C TYR A 160 3.07 18.43 -16.13
N VAL A 161 3.20 19.76 -16.17
CA VAL A 161 3.84 20.51 -17.25
C VAL A 161 5.27 20.77 -16.83
N ASN A 162 6.23 20.31 -17.63
CA ASN A 162 7.66 20.53 -17.40
C ASN A 162 7.96 22.03 -17.28
N THR A 163 8.75 22.42 -16.29
CA THR A 163 9.12 23.82 -16.04
C THR A 163 10.38 24.22 -16.80
N THR A 164 11.19 23.26 -17.24
CA THR A 164 12.43 23.51 -17.97
C THR A 164 12.56 22.66 -19.22
N VAL A 165 13.49 23.05 -20.08
CA VAL A 165 13.88 22.25 -21.26
C VAL A 165 14.91 21.22 -20.82
N HIS A 166 14.67 19.96 -21.14
CA HIS A 166 15.60 18.85 -20.82
C HIS A 166 16.70 18.72 -21.88
N PHE A 167 17.71 17.89 -21.63
CA PHE A 167 18.88 17.69 -22.51
C PHE A 167 18.54 17.25 -23.96
N HIS A 168 17.32 16.75 -24.19
CA HIS A 168 16.82 16.31 -25.49
C HIS A 168 15.95 17.37 -26.20
N GLY A 169 15.85 18.58 -25.64
CA GLY A 169 15.04 19.66 -26.22
C GLY A 169 13.57 19.27 -26.33
N GLY A 170 12.99 19.47 -27.52
CA GLY A 170 11.60 19.11 -27.84
C GLY A 170 11.40 17.67 -28.34
N SER A 171 12.47 16.89 -28.51
CA SER A 171 12.38 15.50 -28.96
C SER A 171 11.93 14.57 -27.83
N PRO A 172 11.35 13.39 -28.14
CA PRO A 172 11.09 12.36 -27.14
C PRO A 172 12.35 11.99 -26.36
N CYS A 173 12.27 11.91 -25.03
CA CYS A 173 13.41 11.46 -24.23
C CYS A 173 13.78 10.01 -24.60
N PRO A 174 15.06 9.75 -24.95
CA PRO A 174 15.51 8.42 -25.37
C PRO A 174 15.74 7.47 -24.19
N ASN A 175 15.71 7.96 -22.94
CA ASN A 175 16.09 7.17 -21.78
C ASN A 175 15.02 6.14 -21.40
N GLU A 176 15.48 4.91 -21.21
CA GLU A 176 14.73 3.78 -20.67
C GLU A 176 15.42 3.29 -19.40
N PHE A 177 14.64 2.74 -18.46
CA PHE A 177 15.15 2.28 -17.17
C PHE A 177 14.21 1.26 -16.54
N GLU A 178 14.73 0.53 -15.56
CA GLU A 178 13.93 -0.35 -14.71
C GLU A 178 13.42 0.39 -13.48
N THR A 179 12.17 0.15 -13.11
CA THR A 179 11.56 0.77 -11.94
C THR A 179 10.54 -0.16 -11.29
N THR A 180 10.29 0.06 -10.00
CA THR A 180 9.28 -0.67 -9.22
C THR A 180 7.87 -0.07 -9.36
N TYR A 181 7.69 0.90 -10.26
CA TYR A 181 6.40 1.49 -10.56
C TYR A 181 5.78 0.77 -11.76
N ALA A 182 4.69 0.05 -11.49
CA ALA A 182 4.00 -0.73 -12.50
C ALA A 182 3.38 0.14 -13.61
N PRO A 183 3.27 -0.32 -14.86
CA PRO A 183 2.75 0.47 -15.97
C PRO A 183 1.33 1.03 -15.80
N GLU A 184 0.49 0.33 -15.04
CA GLU A 184 -0.89 0.67 -14.70
C GLU A 184 -1.03 1.78 -13.65
N ARG A 185 0.09 2.18 -13.02
CA ARG A 185 0.13 3.29 -12.06
C ARG A 185 -0.04 4.64 -12.76
N LYS A 186 -0.67 5.58 -12.06
CA LYS A 186 -1.02 6.91 -12.61
C LYS A 186 0.12 7.93 -12.48
N GLU A 187 1.11 7.63 -11.65
CA GLU A 187 2.26 8.48 -11.41
C GLU A 187 3.11 8.65 -12.67
N ILE A 188 3.58 9.88 -12.89
CA ILE A 188 4.51 10.22 -13.98
C ILE A 188 5.92 9.86 -13.54
N ILE A 189 6.67 9.16 -14.39
CA ILE A 189 8.00 8.65 -14.04
C ILE A 189 9.05 9.27 -14.96
N TYR A 190 9.95 10.05 -14.38
CA TYR A 190 11.05 10.67 -15.11
C TYR A 190 12.31 9.81 -15.01
N CYS A 191 13.18 9.92 -16.01
CA CYS A 191 14.55 9.46 -15.84
C CYS A 191 15.28 10.43 -14.90
N GLU A 192 16.39 9.98 -14.32
CA GLU A 192 17.19 10.77 -13.40
C GLU A 192 17.56 12.16 -13.96
N GLY A 193 18.01 12.23 -15.22
CA GLY A 193 18.40 13.49 -15.85
C GLY A 193 17.26 14.49 -16.00
N CYS A 194 16.07 14.03 -16.43
CA CYS A 194 14.89 14.89 -16.56
C CYS A 194 14.34 15.31 -15.19
N TYR A 195 14.38 14.42 -14.20
CA TYR A 195 13.96 14.74 -12.82
C TYR A 195 14.86 15.80 -12.19
N ASN A 196 16.18 15.62 -12.30
CA ASN A 196 17.15 16.56 -11.74
C ASN A 196 17.08 17.94 -12.42
N ALA A 197 16.72 18.00 -13.71
CA ALA A 197 16.52 19.28 -14.38
C ALA A 197 15.31 20.07 -13.82
N GLU A 198 14.29 19.39 -13.30
CA GLU A 198 13.03 20.00 -12.85
C GLU A 198 13.03 20.39 -11.37
N ILE A 199 13.81 19.70 -10.55
CA ILE A 199 13.78 19.86 -9.08
C ILE A 199 14.94 20.73 -8.56
N VAL A 200 15.92 21.06 -9.41
CA VAL A 200 17.10 21.89 -9.06
C VAL A 200 16.85 23.37 -9.36
#